data_AF-J4G9U7-F1
#
_entry.id   AF-J4G9U7-F1
#
_cell.length_a   1.000
_cell.length_b   1.000
_cell.length_c   1.000
_cell.angle_alpha   90.00
_cell.angle_beta   90.00
_cell.angle_gamma   90.00
#
_symmetry.space_group_name_H-M   'P 1'
#
loop_
_entity.id
_entity.type
_entity.pdbx_description
1 polymer ?
#
loop_
_entity_poly.entity_id
_entity_poly.type
_entity_poly.pdbx_seq_one_letter_code
_entity_poly.pdbx_strand_id
1 'polypeptide(L)'
;MTEPRIAFKAGRCFRRGGTNFIDANPTKGAIILLNGEDGLLHFIWKNRVTNDVEEDLILFPSDATFNKVEQSAWGRTYVLKFSSSNQRHFFWMQDADSSRDAEFVSNVNRLLVDPQTIPIWWAPGYNPNQGAEASTSSASAAAPAAPSAPATS
;
A
#
# COMPACT_ATOMS: atom_id res chain seq x y z
N MET A 1 15.79 6.06 0.57
CA MET A 1 15.19 4.73 0.33
C MET A 1 13.72 4.88 0.67
N THR A 2 12.86 4.81 -0.33
CA THR A 2 11.43 5.05 -0.16
C THR A 2 10.76 3.83 0.44
N GLU A 3 10.18 3.96 1.64
CA GLU A 3 9.54 2.82 2.30
C GLU A 3 8.18 2.49 1.66
N PRO A 4 7.94 1.23 1.27
CA PRO A 4 6.64 0.81 0.77
C PRO A 4 5.62 0.83 1.90
N ARG A 5 4.52 1.58 1.72
CA ARG A 5 3.43 1.69 2.68
C ARG A 5 2.57 0.42 2.70
N ILE A 6 2.34 -0.11 1.51
CA ILE A 6 1.49 -1.27 1.28
C ILE A 6 2.00 -1.99 0.05
N ALA A 7 2.09 -3.32 0.14
CA ALA A 7 2.45 -4.15 -0.99
C ALA A 7 1.62 -5.44 -0.95
N PHE A 8 1.06 -5.83 -2.09
CA PHE A 8 0.25 -7.04 -2.21
C PHE A 8 0.35 -7.65 -3.61
N LYS A 9 0.10 -8.95 -3.70
CA LYS A 9 0.18 -9.69 -4.96
C LYS A 9 -1.06 -9.42 -5.80
N ALA A 10 -0.87 -8.90 -7.00
CA ALA A 10 -1.95 -8.62 -7.91
C ALA A 10 -1.46 -8.62 -9.35
N GLY A 11 -2.30 -9.15 -10.25
CA GLY A 11 -2.08 -9.05 -11.68
C GLY A 11 -2.82 -7.86 -12.28
N ARG A 12 -2.50 -7.56 -13.54
CA ARG A 12 -3.18 -6.52 -14.32
C ARG A 12 -4.30 -7.14 -15.14
N CYS A 13 -5.31 -6.33 -15.42
CA CYS A 13 -6.31 -6.66 -16.42
C CYS A 13 -6.41 -5.52 -17.43
N PHE A 14 -6.65 -5.87 -18.68
CA PHE A 14 -6.79 -4.90 -19.76
C PHE A 14 -8.19 -5.02 -20.35
N ARG A 15 -8.81 -3.87 -20.59
CA ARG A 15 -10.11 -3.84 -21.26
C ARG A 15 -9.90 -4.03 -22.75
N ARG A 16 -10.62 -4.98 -23.36
CA ARG A 16 -10.59 -5.18 -24.82
C ARG A 16 -11.30 -4.01 -25.51
N GLY A 17 -10.56 -3.30 -26.35
CA GLY A 17 -11.02 -2.08 -27.02
C GLY A 17 -12.40 -2.23 -27.66
N GLY A 18 -13.29 -1.26 -27.40
CA GLY A 18 -14.66 -1.23 -27.94
C GLY A 18 -15.68 -2.12 -27.23
N THR A 19 -15.29 -2.94 -26.26
CA THR A 19 -16.21 -3.82 -25.52
C THR A 19 -16.15 -3.60 -24.01
N ASN A 20 -17.11 -4.14 -23.26
CA ASN A 20 -17.07 -4.16 -21.79
C ASN A 20 -16.28 -5.38 -21.23
N PHE A 21 -15.58 -6.13 -22.09
CA PHE A 21 -14.81 -7.29 -21.67
C PHE A 21 -13.44 -6.88 -21.13
N ILE A 22 -13.06 -7.49 -20.00
CA ILE A 22 -11.79 -7.31 -19.32
C ILE A 22 -11.03 -8.63 -19.41
N ASP A 23 -9.88 -8.61 -20.08
CA ASP A 23 -8.96 -9.74 -20.19
C ASP A 23 -7.96 -9.66 -19.03
N ALA A 24 -7.98 -10.64 -18.13
CA ALA A 24 -7.02 -10.74 -17.04
C ALA A 24 -5.67 -11.24 -17.58
N ASN A 25 -4.59 -10.53 -17.27
CA ASN A 25 -3.25 -10.97 -17.62
C ASN A 25 -2.78 -12.03 -16.61
N PRO A 26 -2.35 -13.23 -17.06
CA PRO A 26 -1.85 -14.29 -16.16
C PRO A 26 -0.50 -13.97 -15.50
N THR A 27 0.16 -12.87 -15.90
CA THR A 27 1.43 -12.44 -15.34
C THR A 27 1.33 -12.21 -13.83
N LYS A 28 2.30 -12.79 -13.10
CA LYS A 28 2.39 -12.65 -11.65
C LYS A 28 2.97 -11.29 -11.31
N GLY A 29 2.16 -10.44 -10.69
CA GLY A 29 2.54 -9.08 -10.34
C GLY A 29 2.50 -8.82 -8.85
N ALA A 30 3.09 -7.71 -8.45
CA ALA A 30 2.95 -7.11 -7.13
C ALA A 30 2.63 -5.63 -7.30
N ILE A 31 1.60 -5.18 -6.61
CA ILE A 31 1.30 -3.75 -6.45
C ILE A 31 2.04 -3.29 -5.20
N ILE A 32 2.72 -2.16 -5.29
CA ILE A 32 3.50 -1.55 -4.23
C ILE A 32 3.11 -0.07 -4.23
N LEU A 33 2.58 0.44 -3.11
CA LEU A 33 2.39 1.88 -2.93
C LEU A 33 3.49 2.40 -2.01
N LEU A 34 4.14 3.47 -2.43
CA LEU A 34 5.23 4.12 -1.71
C LEU A 34 5.11 5.64 -1.81
N ASN A 35 5.60 6.36 -0.81
CA ASN A 35 5.58 7.83 -0.81
C ASN A 35 6.79 8.35 -1.60
N GLY A 36 6.59 8.80 -2.83
CA GLY A 36 7.65 9.39 -3.64
C GLY A 36 8.36 10.55 -2.93
N GLU A 37 9.57 10.85 -3.37
CA GLU A 37 10.38 11.95 -2.84
C GLU A 37 9.69 13.32 -3.04
N ASP A 38 8.79 13.40 -4.03
CA ASP A 38 7.91 14.54 -4.29
C ASP A 38 6.76 14.70 -3.27
N GLY A 39 6.66 13.80 -2.28
CA GLY A 39 5.59 13.79 -1.27
C GLY A 39 4.27 13.21 -1.75
N LEU A 40 4.22 12.70 -2.99
CA LEU A 40 3.05 12.06 -3.60
C LEU A 40 3.10 10.54 -3.45
N LEU A 41 1.96 9.87 -3.63
CA LEU A 41 1.87 8.43 -3.50
C LEU A 41 2.10 7.77 -4.87
N HIS A 42 3.12 6.94 -5.00
CA HIS A 42 3.41 6.17 -6.22
C HIS A 42 2.77 4.79 -6.11
N PHE A 43 1.92 4.45 -7.06
CA PHE A 43 1.35 3.13 -7.25
C PHE A 43 2.15 2.40 -8.32
N ILE A 44 3.03 1.53 -7.87
CA ILE A 44 3.92 0.80 -8.71
C ILE A 44 3.39 -0.61 -8.88
N TRP A 45 3.21 -1.03 -10.13
CA TRP A 45 3.04 -2.43 -10.46
C TRP A 45 4.36 -3.00 -10.97
N LYS A 46 4.83 -4.01 -10.25
CA LYS A 46 6.06 -4.74 -10.55
C LYS A 46 5.74 -6.14 -11.03
N ASN A 47 6.37 -6.56 -12.11
CA ASN A 47 6.32 -7.92 -12.58
C ASN A 47 7.23 -8.80 -11.72
N ARG A 48 6.67 -9.83 -11.08
CA ARG A 48 7.44 -10.74 -10.21
C ARG A 48 8.24 -11.77 -10.98
N VAL A 49 7.94 -11.97 -12.26
CA VAL A 49 8.65 -12.91 -13.14
C VAL A 49 9.93 -12.27 -13.65
N THR A 50 9.83 -11.06 -14.22
CA THR A 50 10.99 -10.33 -14.76
C THR A 50 11.70 -9.47 -13.72
N ASN A 51 11.07 -9.21 -12.58
CA ASN A 51 11.52 -8.24 -11.57
C ASN A 51 11.57 -6.78 -12.07
N ASP A 52 10.91 -6.47 -13.18
CA ASP A 52 10.82 -5.11 -13.73
C ASP A 52 9.59 -4.36 -13.25
N VAL A 53 9.73 -3.05 -13.10
CA VAL A 53 8.61 -2.13 -12.86
C VAL A 53 8.00 -1.79 -14.22
N GLU A 54 6.83 -2.36 -14.52
CA GLU A 54 6.17 -2.12 -15.81
C GLU A 54 5.19 -0.94 -15.76
N GLU A 55 4.76 -0.53 -14.57
CA GLU A 55 3.82 0.59 -14.42
C GLU A 55 4.12 1.33 -13.10
N ASP A 56 4.29 2.64 -13.19
CA ASP A 56 4.43 3.56 -12.06
C ASP A 56 3.41 4.68 -12.26
N LEU A 57 2.41 4.74 -11.37
CA LEU A 57 1.32 5.69 -11.43
C LEU A 57 1.38 6.61 -10.22
N ILE A 58 1.57 7.90 -10.45
CA ILE A 58 1.53 8.90 -9.40
C ILE A 58 0.08 9.21 -9.06
N LEU A 59 -0.27 9.03 -7.79
CA LEU A 59 -1.60 9.25 -7.25
C LEU A 59 -1.61 10.57 -6.49
N PHE A 60 -2.53 11.44 -6.88
CA PHE A 60 -2.82 12.65 -6.13
C PHE A 60 -3.83 12.35 -5.02
N PRO A 61 -3.72 13.02 -3.86
CA PRO A 61 -4.68 12.89 -2.79
C PRO A 61 -6.10 13.19 -3.29
N SER A 62 -7.06 12.33 -2.96
CA SER A 62 -8.46 12.38 -3.40
C SER A 62 -8.70 12.26 -4.92
N ASP A 63 -7.66 12.04 -5.73
CA ASP A 63 -7.82 11.96 -7.19
C ASP A 63 -8.20 10.56 -7.67
N ALA A 64 -7.69 9.53 -6.99
CA ALA A 64 -7.96 8.15 -7.34
C ALA A 64 -8.88 7.47 -6.33
N THR A 65 -9.66 6.51 -6.81
CA THR A 65 -10.49 5.65 -5.97
C THR A 65 -10.28 4.19 -6.35
N PHE A 66 -10.14 3.32 -5.36
CA PHE A 66 -9.94 1.90 -5.56
C PHE A 66 -11.22 1.14 -5.20
N ASN A 67 -11.94 0.67 -6.21
CA ASN A 67 -13.25 0.04 -6.05
C ASN A 67 -13.25 -1.40 -6.53
N LYS A 68 -14.06 -2.24 -5.88
CA LYS A 68 -14.29 -3.62 -6.32
C LYS A 68 -15.18 -3.66 -7.55
N VAL A 69 -14.85 -4.50 -8.53
CA VAL A 69 -15.66 -4.74 -9.72
C VAL A 69 -16.54 -5.97 -9.49
N GLU A 70 -17.82 -5.75 -9.15
CA GLU A 70 -18.79 -6.84 -8.91
C GLU A 70 -19.12 -7.64 -10.16
N GLN A 71 -18.99 -7.03 -11.35
CA GLN A 71 -19.23 -7.70 -12.63
C GLN A 71 -18.13 -8.67 -13.05
N SER A 72 -17.07 -8.82 -12.25
CA SER A 72 -16.00 -9.77 -12.55
C SER A 72 -16.40 -11.19 -12.17
N ALA A 73 -16.25 -12.14 -13.10
CA ALA A 73 -16.54 -13.55 -12.89
C ALA A 73 -15.78 -14.18 -11.70
N TRP A 74 -14.62 -13.63 -11.34
CA TRP A 74 -13.80 -14.11 -10.23
C TRP A 74 -14.07 -13.40 -8.89
N GLY A 75 -14.82 -12.30 -8.90
CA GLY A 75 -15.17 -11.53 -7.69
C GLY A 75 -13.98 -10.91 -6.93
N ARG A 76 -12.76 -10.99 -7.46
CA ARG A 76 -11.51 -10.43 -6.88
C ARG A 76 -10.83 -9.43 -7.81
N THR A 77 -11.60 -8.80 -8.68
CA THR A 77 -11.12 -7.74 -9.57
C THR A 77 -11.46 -6.39 -8.98
N TYR A 78 -10.50 -5.48 -9.06
CA TYR A 78 -10.57 -4.13 -8.56
C TYR A 78 -10.23 -3.15 -9.67
N VAL A 79 -10.76 -1.95 -9.60
CA VAL A 79 -10.51 -0.88 -10.53
C VAL A 79 -9.97 0.32 -9.76
N LEU A 80 -8.82 0.80 -10.20
CA LEU A 80 -8.28 2.09 -9.82
C LEU A 80 -8.79 3.11 -10.85
N LYS A 81 -9.69 3.98 -10.41
CA LYS A 81 -10.27 5.03 -11.24
C LYS A 81 -9.60 6.35 -10.89
N PHE A 82 -8.95 6.97 -11.86
CA PHE A 82 -8.45 8.33 -11.77
C PHE A 82 -9.55 9.31 -12.13
N SER A 83 -9.80 10.27 -11.25
CA SER A 83 -10.80 11.33 -11.45
C SER A 83 -10.25 12.41 -12.37
N SER A 84 -8.97 12.76 -12.23
CA SER A 84 -8.27 13.73 -13.09
C SER A 84 -8.25 13.30 -14.57
N SER A 85 -7.89 12.05 -14.86
CA SER A 85 -7.68 11.59 -16.24
C SER A 85 -8.80 10.73 -16.83
N ASN A 86 -9.87 10.43 -16.07
CA ASN A 86 -10.89 9.42 -16.41
C ASN A 86 -10.34 8.03 -16.78
N GLN A 87 -9.04 7.79 -16.55
CA GLN A 87 -8.36 6.53 -16.80
C GLN A 87 -8.79 5.50 -15.75
N ARG A 88 -8.96 4.25 -16.20
CA ARG A 88 -9.38 3.13 -15.36
C ARG A 88 -8.39 2.00 -15.54
N HIS A 89 -7.66 1.70 -14.48
CA HIS A 89 -6.72 0.58 -14.45
C HIS A 89 -7.38 -0.56 -13.69
N PHE A 90 -7.42 -1.74 -14.30
CA PHE A 90 -8.02 -2.92 -13.71
C PHE A 90 -6.94 -3.84 -13.17
N PHE A 91 -7.15 -4.32 -11.95
CA PHE A 91 -6.24 -5.21 -11.26
C PHE A 91 -7.01 -6.38 -10.66
N TRP A 92 -6.36 -7.52 -10.52
CA TRP A 92 -6.97 -8.68 -9.87
C TRP A 92 -6.04 -9.20 -8.78
N MET A 93 -6.61 -9.49 -7.61
CA MET A 93 -5.81 -9.97 -6.48
C MET A 93 -5.36 -11.40 -6.71
N GLN A 94 -4.04 -11.62 -6.57
CA GLN A 94 -3.37 -12.91 -6.70
C GLN A 94 -3.04 -13.54 -5.36
N ASP A 95 -3.41 -12.89 -4.26
CA ASP A 95 -3.20 -13.45 -2.94
C ASP A 95 -4.08 -14.68 -2.70
N ALA A 96 -3.58 -15.60 -1.87
CA ALA A 96 -4.30 -16.82 -1.56
C ALA A 96 -5.52 -16.51 -0.68
N ASP A 97 -5.36 -15.56 0.24
CA ASP A 97 -6.35 -15.20 1.25
C ASP A 97 -7.19 -14.00 0.83
N SER A 98 -8.47 -14.23 0.49
CA SER A 98 -9.42 -13.14 0.22
C SER A 98 -9.89 -12.40 1.46
N SER A 99 -9.62 -12.92 2.66
CA SER A 99 -10.04 -12.29 3.91
C SER A 99 -9.38 -10.93 4.13
N ARG A 100 -8.17 -10.73 3.57
CA ARG A 100 -7.43 -9.47 3.69
C ARG A 100 -7.72 -8.51 2.54
N ASP A 101 -8.39 -8.95 1.47
CA ASP A 101 -8.69 -8.10 0.31
C ASP A 101 -9.42 -6.82 0.73
N ALA A 102 -10.40 -6.93 1.62
CA ALA A 102 -11.15 -5.78 2.13
C ALA A 102 -10.26 -4.82 2.95
N GLU A 103 -9.33 -5.36 3.73
CA GLU A 103 -8.37 -4.57 4.52
C GLU A 103 -7.40 -3.83 3.61
N PHE A 104 -6.86 -4.52 2.59
CA PHE A 104 -6.01 -3.91 1.55
C PHE A 104 -6.74 -2.75 0.86
N VAL A 105 -7.97 -2.96 0.41
CA VAL A 105 -8.77 -1.94 -0.29
C VAL A 105 -9.05 -0.74 0.62
N SER A 106 -9.37 -0.98 1.90
CA SER A 106 -9.60 0.08 2.88
C SER A 106 -8.33 0.90 3.11
N ASN A 107 -7.19 0.24 3.32
CA ASN A 107 -5.90 0.89 3.51
C ASN A 107 -5.43 1.65 2.27
N VAL A 108 -5.62 1.10 1.06
CA VAL A 108 -5.37 1.81 -0.20
C VAL A 108 -6.22 3.06 -0.27
N ASN A 109 -7.55 2.97 -0.14
CA ASN A 109 -8.41 4.17 -0.20
C ASN A 109 -8.05 5.21 0.85
N ARG A 110 -7.63 4.80 2.05
CA ARG A 110 -7.18 5.71 3.10
C ARG A 110 -5.90 6.47 2.70
N LEU A 111 -4.94 5.78 2.10
CA LEU A 111 -3.74 6.38 1.52
C LEU A 111 -4.05 7.26 0.30
N LEU A 112 -5.07 6.92 -0.49
CA LEU A 112 -5.53 7.73 -1.61
C LEU A 112 -6.15 9.05 -1.14
N VAL A 113 -6.87 9.05 -0.02
CA VAL A 113 -7.44 10.30 0.56
C VAL A 113 -6.33 11.14 1.16
N ASP A 114 -5.47 10.53 1.97
CA ASP A 114 -4.35 11.20 2.61
C ASP A 114 -3.09 10.30 2.58
N PRO A 115 -2.06 10.66 1.79
CA PRO A 115 -0.85 9.85 1.62
C PRO A 115 0.03 9.78 2.87
N GLN A 116 -0.20 10.64 3.87
CA GLN A 116 0.49 10.61 5.16
C GLN A 116 -0.18 9.60 6.13
N THR A 117 -1.37 9.11 5.80
CA THR A 117 -2.09 8.19 6.69
C THR A 117 -1.38 6.85 6.82
N ILE A 118 -1.10 6.45 8.06
CA ILE A 118 -0.51 5.14 8.35
C ILE A 118 -1.54 4.04 8.06
N PRO A 119 -1.26 3.09 7.14
CA PRO A 119 -2.16 1.98 6.90
C PRO A 119 -2.25 1.12 8.17
N ILE A 120 -3.47 0.88 8.61
CA ILE A 120 -3.74 0.13 9.84
C ILE A 120 -3.91 -1.33 9.40
N TRP A 121 -2.84 -2.08 9.56
CA TRP A 121 -2.88 -3.53 9.51
C TRP A 121 -3.25 -3.97 10.92
N TRP A 122 -4.27 -4.81 11.09
CA TRP A 122 -4.55 -5.35 12.43
C TRP A 122 -3.29 -6.09 12.95
N ALA A 123 -2.52 -5.41 13.78
CA ALA A 123 -1.55 -6.00 14.68
C ALA A 123 -2.29 -6.26 16.00
N PRO A 124 -2.14 -7.44 16.63
CA PRO A 124 -2.66 -7.65 17.97
C PRO A 124 -2.04 -6.59 18.91
N GLY A 125 -2.86 -5.60 19.31
CA GLY A 125 -2.43 -4.46 20.13
C GLY A 125 -2.84 -3.06 19.64
N TYR A 126 -3.40 -2.90 18.44
CA TYR A 126 -3.79 -1.57 17.94
C TYR A 126 -5.21 -1.15 18.35
N ASN A 127 -5.33 -0.10 19.16
CA ASN A 127 -6.60 0.49 19.58
C ASN A 127 -6.84 1.84 18.87
N PRO A 128 -7.86 1.98 17.99
CA PRO A 128 -8.05 3.16 17.14
C PRO A 128 -8.51 4.43 17.89
N ASN A 129 -8.66 4.36 19.22
CA ASN A 129 -9.11 5.47 20.06
C ASN A 129 -7.95 6.17 20.81
N GLN A 130 -6.70 5.74 20.59
CA GLN A 130 -5.53 6.45 21.07
C GLN A 130 -4.91 7.18 19.88
N GLY A 131 -4.85 8.50 19.97
CA GLY A 131 -4.38 9.40 18.92
C GLY A 131 -3.02 8.96 18.38
N ALA A 132 -2.81 9.24 17.09
CA ALA A 132 -1.60 8.92 16.34
C ALA A 132 -0.35 9.42 17.07
N GLU A 133 0.23 8.57 17.90
CA GLU A 133 1.63 8.68 18.30
C GLU A 133 2.43 8.12 17.13
N ALA A 134 2.77 9.01 16.21
CA ALA A 134 3.88 8.80 15.30
C ALA A 134 5.03 8.22 16.13
N SER A 135 5.51 7.02 15.76
CA SER A 135 6.75 6.48 16.31
C SER A 135 7.90 7.36 15.81
N THR A 136 8.07 8.51 16.46
CA THR A 136 9.35 9.16 16.58
C THR A 136 10.20 8.21 17.40
N SER A 137 11.14 7.55 16.74
CA SER A 137 12.26 6.87 17.40
C SER A 137 13.12 7.94 18.08
N SER A 138 12.61 8.53 19.17
CA SER A 138 13.39 9.31 20.11
C SER A 138 14.11 8.32 21.01
N ALA A 139 15.23 7.79 20.52
CA ALA A 139 16.29 7.35 21.41
C ALA A 139 16.85 8.60 22.10
N SER A 140 16.37 8.87 23.31
CA SER A 140 17.00 9.80 24.24
C SER A 140 16.88 9.18 25.62
N ALA A 141 18.00 8.68 26.14
CA ALA A 141 18.80 9.34 27.19
C ALA A 141 18.28 8.92 28.59
N ALA A 142 19.06 8.62 29.62
CA ALA A 142 20.49 8.67 29.89
C ALA A 142 20.71 7.96 31.25
N ALA A 143 21.94 7.55 31.54
CA ALA A 143 22.45 7.57 32.92
C ALA A 143 23.99 7.75 32.89
N PRO A 144 24.55 8.82 33.47
CA PRO A 144 25.99 9.08 33.55
C PRO A 144 26.65 8.67 34.89
N ALA A 145 27.94 8.30 34.82
CA ALA A 145 29.09 8.46 35.75
C ALA A 145 28.97 8.10 37.27
N ALA A 146 29.65 7.05 37.80
CA ALA A 146 31.03 6.96 38.40
C ALA A 146 31.11 7.33 39.92
N PRO A 147 32.16 7.06 40.77
CA PRO A 147 33.44 6.31 40.67
C PRO A 147 33.88 5.43 41.92
N SER A 148 34.98 4.68 41.76
CA SER A 148 36.12 4.29 42.68
C SER A 148 35.98 3.87 44.18
N ALA A 149 36.77 2.83 44.57
CA ALA A 149 37.06 2.30 45.93
C ALA A 149 37.89 3.24 46.85
N PRO A 150 38.10 2.96 48.18
CA PRO A 150 39.22 2.10 48.66
C PRO A 150 39.10 1.38 50.05
N ALA A 151 40.00 0.40 50.27
CA ALA A 151 40.79 -0.06 51.45
C ALA A 151 40.27 -0.21 52.92
N THR A 152 40.64 -1.37 53.50
CA THR A 152 41.12 -1.72 54.87
C THR A 152 40.29 -1.43 56.13
N SER A 153 40.06 -2.48 56.92
CA SER A 153 40.68 -2.63 58.25
C SER A 153 40.81 -4.10 58.64
#